data_AF-A0A175EE11-F1
#
_entry.id   AF-A0A175EE11-F1
#
_cell.length_a   1.000
_cell.length_b   1.000
_cell.length_c   1.000
_cell.angle_alpha   90.00
_cell.angle_beta   90.00
_cell.angle_gamma   90.00
#
_symmetry.space_group_name_H-M   'P 1'
#
loop_
_entity.id
_entity.type
_entity.pdbx_description
1 polymer ?
#
loop_
_entity_poly.entity_id
_entity_poly.type
_entity_poly.pdbx_seq_one_letter_code
_entity_poly.pdbx_strand_id
1 'polypeptide(L)'
;MLSIKSLDEIVIMKEAGKILSFIRKELLKFLKVGISTFDLDMIAFDLMKKNGVISAFKGYQGFGGYICISVNEAVVHGLPSKTRILKLGDIVTLDIGIKHKGYCVDSAWTYSLGSVSNKIKQFIENTKKSLFLGIEQVKPGNKISDISRAIGKFGNKHNYGIIEIFSGHGIGKKLHEEPYIFNFDFVS
;
A
#
# COMPACT_ATOMS: atom_id res chain seq x y z
N MET A 1 -21.35 -10.91 1.28
CA MET A 1 -22.12 -10.00 0.40
C MET A 1 -21.29 -8.72 0.22
N LEU A 2 -21.06 -8.29 -1.02
CA LEU A 2 -20.30 -7.07 -1.30
C LEU A 2 -21.08 -5.84 -0.86
N SER A 3 -20.46 -4.98 -0.06
CA SER A 3 -21.08 -3.74 0.41
C SER A 3 -20.99 -2.66 -0.67
N ILE A 4 -22.13 -2.28 -1.23
CA ILE A 4 -22.26 -1.11 -2.10
C ILE A 4 -22.31 0.13 -1.21
N LYS A 5 -21.33 1.03 -1.39
CA LYS A 5 -21.21 2.24 -0.57
C LYS A 5 -22.23 3.29 -0.99
N SER A 6 -22.85 3.97 -0.04
CA SER A 6 -23.73 5.12 -0.31
C SER A 6 -22.91 6.33 -0.77
N LEU A 7 -23.57 7.36 -1.32
CA LEU A 7 -22.90 8.59 -1.73
C LEU A 7 -22.16 9.27 -0.56
N ASP A 8 -22.76 9.28 0.63
CA ASP A 8 -22.15 9.87 1.83
C ASP A 8 -20.91 9.08 2.26
N GLU A 9 -20.98 7.74 2.22
CA GLU A 9 -19.84 6.87 2.51
C GLU A 9 -18.70 7.12 1.51
N ILE A 10 -19.01 7.27 0.22
CA ILE A 10 -18.05 7.60 -0.83
C ILE A 10 -17.39 8.98 -0.58
N VAL A 11 -18.17 9.99 -0.18
CA VAL A 11 -17.64 11.32 0.15
C VAL A 11 -16.64 11.25 1.31
N ILE A 12 -16.97 10.51 2.37
CA ILE A 12 -16.07 10.32 3.52
C ILE A 12 -14.79 9.61 3.08
N MET A 13 -14.89 8.53 2.30
CA MET A 13 -13.72 7.78 1.82
C MET A 13 -12.86 8.64 0.87
N LYS A 14 -13.47 9.50 0.06
CA LYS A 14 -12.74 10.44 -0.81
C LYS A 14 -11.99 11.50 -0.01
N GLU A 15 -12.58 12.01 1.07
CA GLU A 15 -11.92 12.90 2.03
C GLU A 15 -10.74 12.19 2.70
N ALA A 16 -10.96 10.97 3.19
CA ALA A 16 -9.93 10.13 3.80
C ALA A 16 -8.77 9.88 2.84
N GLY A 17 -9.04 9.55 1.57
CA GLY A 17 -8.00 9.33 0.56
C GLY A 17 -7.14 10.57 0.29
N LYS A 18 -7.72 11.78 0.37
CA LYS A 18 -6.95 13.03 0.27
C LYS A 18 -6.03 13.21 1.48
N ILE A 19 -6.52 12.94 2.69
CA ILE A 19 -5.73 13.00 3.93
C ILE A 19 -4.58 11.98 3.86
N LEU A 20 -4.87 10.74 3.47
CA LEU A 20 -3.86 9.69 3.28
C LEU A 20 -2.77 10.13 2.30
N SER A 21 -3.17 10.67 1.14
CA SER A 21 -2.21 11.16 0.15
C SER A 21 -1.38 12.33 0.66
N PHE A 22 -1.93 13.20 1.50
CA PHE A 22 -1.20 14.29 2.14
C PHE A 22 -0.16 13.74 3.12
N ILE A 23 -0.59 12.87 4.04
CA ILE A 23 0.30 12.21 5.03
C ILE A 23 1.46 11.50 4.32
N ARG A 24 1.19 10.73 3.27
CA ARG A 24 2.23 10.07 2.48
C ARG A 24 3.26 11.07 1.93
N LYS A 25 2.80 12.16 1.30
CA LYS A 25 3.69 13.20 0.73
C LYS A 25 4.54 13.89 1.81
N GLU A 26 3.97 14.18 2.97
CA GLU A 26 4.71 14.77 4.08
C GLU A 26 5.72 13.78 4.66
N LEU A 27 5.34 12.52 4.84
CA LEU A 27 6.22 11.46 5.36
C LEU A 27 7.45 11.26 4.46
N LEU A 28 7.29 11.38 3.15
CA LEU A 28 8.42 11.24 2.20
C LEU A 28 9.54 12.23 2.42
N LYS A 29 9.27 13.41 2.99
CA LYS A 29 10.32 14.39 3.33
C LYS A 29 11.29 13.86 4.40
N PHE A 30 10.88 12.84 5.14
CA PHE A 30 11.66 12.20 6.19
C PHE A 30 12.25 10.85 5.77
N LEU A 31 11.85 10.31 4.61
CA LEU A 31 12.39 9.07 4.07
C LEU A 31 13.81 9.31 3.52
N LYS A 32 14.82 9.11 4.37
CA LYS A 32 16.24 9.38 4.04
C LYS A 32 17.18 8.36 4.66
N VAL A 33 18.39 8.28 4.13
CA VAL A 33 19.48 7.45 4.69
C VAL A 33 19.75 7.85 6.14
N GLY A 34 19.95 6.86 7.01
CA GLY A 34 20.28 7.04 8.42
C GLY A 34 19.07 7.11 9.36
N ILE A 35 17.84 7.21 8.86
CA ILE A 35 16.64 7.13 9.71
C ILE A 35 16.32 5.67 10.06
N SER A 36 15.87 5.40 11.28
CA SER A 36 15.32 4.09 11.63
C SER A 36 13.90 3.95 11.09
N THR A 37 13.44 2.73 10.80
CA THR A 37 12.04 2.52 10.42
C THR A 37 11.09 2.83 11.58
N PHE A 38 11.54 2.70 12.84
CA PHE A 38 10.78 3.16 14.00
C PHE A 38 10.55 4.67 14.03
N ASP A 39 11.58 5.48 13.79
CA ASP A 39 11.43 6.94 13.79
C ASP A 39 10.50 7.39 12.67
N LEU A 40 10.59 6.74 11.50
CA LEU A 40 9.68 7.01 10.38
C LEU A 40 8.21 6.66 10.73
N ASP A 41 7.97 5.55 11.43
CA ASP A 41 6.64 5.16 11.93
C ASP A 41 6.09 6.17 12.95
N MET A 42 6.93 6.67 13.85
CA MET A 42 6.54 7.70 14.82
C MET A 42 6.20 9.05 14.15
N ILE A 43 6.94 9.42 13.10
CA ILE A 43 6.59 10.60 12.29
C ILE A 43 5.24 10.39 11.58
N ALA A 44 4.97 9.18 11.07
CA ALA A 44 3.67 8.86 10.48
C ALA A 44 2.53 8.99 11.51
N PHE A 45 2.74 8.51 12.73
CA PHE A 45 1.80 8.70 13.84
C PHE A 45 1.50 10.19 14.12
N ASP A 46 2.54 11.03 14.22
CA ASP A 46 2.38 12.46 14.46
C ASP A 46 1.64 13.15 13.31
N LEU A 47 1.90 12.77 12.06
CA LEU A 47 1.17 13.26 10.89
C LEU A 47 -0.30 12.85 10.92
N MET A 48 -0.61 11.61 11.26
CA MET A 48 -2.00 11.15 11.43
C MET A 48 -2.73 11.96 12.51
N LYS A 49 -2.10 12.12 13.68
CA LYS A 49 -2.63 12.91 14.80
C LYS A 49 -2.91 14.36 14.41
N LYS A 50 -1.97 15.02 13.71
CA LYS A 50 -2.13 16.40 13.23
C LYS A 50 -3.27 16.57 12.23
N ASN A 51 -3.62 15.51 11.49
CA ASN A 51 -4.73 15.53 10.52
C ASN A 51 -6.04 14.96 11.08
N GLY A 52 -6.12 14.69 12.40
CA GLY A 52 -7.34 14.21 13.05
C GLY A 52 -7.75 12.79 12.64
N VAL A 53 -6.81 11.97 12.17
CA VAL A 53 -7.05 10.57 11.78
C VAL A 53 -6.20 9.63 12.63
N ILE A 54 -6.57 8.35 12.64
CA ILE A 54 -5.83 7.29 13.35
C ILE A 54 -5.32 6.25 12.36
N SER A 55 -4.28 5.50 12.75
CA SER A 55 -3.83 4.35 11.97
C SER A 55 -4.92 3.27 11.91
N ALA A 56 -5.13 2.71 10.73
CA ALA A 56 -5.98 1.53 10.55
C ALA A 56 -5.22 0.22 10.89
N PHE A 57 -3.89 0.26 11.00
CA PHE A 57 -3.03 -0.91 11.21
C PHE A 57 -2.68 -1.12 12.67
N LYS A 58 -2.56 -0.05 13.47
CA LYS A 58 -2.19 -0.13 14.88
C LYS A 58 -3.14 -1.05 15.65
N GLY A 59 -2.62 -2.15 16.20
CA GLY A 59 -3.38 -3.16 16.94
C GLY A 59 -4.19 -4.13 16.07
N TYR A 60 -4.26 -3.92 14.76
CA TYR A 60 -4.96 -4.82 13.85
C TYR A 60 -4.25 -6.18 13.82
N GLN A 61 -4.95 -7.24 14.27
CA GLN A 61 -4.39 -8.58 14.43
C GLN A 61 -3.06 -8.61 15.23
N GLY A 62 -2.93 -7.71 16.22
CA GLY A 62 -1.72 -7.61 17.05
C GLY A 62 -0.56 -6.83 16.41
N PHE A 63 -0.75 -6.18 15.26
CA PHE A 63 0.29 -5.40 14.61
C PHE A 63 0.75 -4.20 15.47
N GLY A 64 2.07 -4.10 15.70
CA GLY A 64 2.65 -3.17 16.66
C GLY A 64 2.95 -1.76 16.12
N GLY A 65 3.07 -1.58 14.80
CA GLY A 65 3.38 -0.30 14.15
C GLY A 65 2.13 0.55 13.85
N TYR A 66 2.33 1.78 13.39
CA TYR A 66 1.26 2.62 12.84
C TYR A 66 1.16 2.52 11.32
N ILE A 67 2.27 2.23 10.64
CA ILE A 67 2.38 1.93 9.21
C ILE A 67 3.25 0.68 9.01
N CYS A 68 3.17 0.08 7.82
CA CYS A 68 4.06 -1.00 7.42
C CYS A 68 5.24 -0.42 6.62
N ILE A 69 6.46 -0.83 6.97
CA ILE A 69 7.70 -0.37 6.31
C ILE A 69 8.51 -1.59 5.88
N SER A 70 8.32 -2.02 4.64
CA SER A 70 9.03 -3.16 4.06
C SER A 70 10.27 -2.69 3.32
N VAL A 71 11.44 -3.20 3.72
CA VAL A 71 12.73 -2.85 3.13
C VAL A 71 13.29 -4.03 2.36
N ASN A 72 13.71 -3.80 1.11
CA ASN A 72 14.39 -4.76 0.23
C ASN A 72 13.61 -6.07 0.02
N GLU A 73 14.09 -7.18 0.59
CA GLU A 73 13.48 -8.51 0.47
C GLU A 73 12.16 -8.68 1.22
N ALA A 74 11.84 -7.75 2.14
CA ALA A 74 10.58 -7.78 2.87
C ALA A 74 9.41 -7.54 1.89
N VAL A 75 8.49 -8.49 1.83
CA VAL A 75 7.35 -8.48 0.90
C VAL A 75 6.30 -7.44 1.31
N VAL A 76 5.64 -7.65 2.45
CA VAL A 76 4.61 -6.78 3.03
C VAL A 76 4.70 -6.85 4.55
N HIS A 77 4.00 -5.96 5.25
CA HIS A 77 3.85 -5.98 6.71
C HIS A 77 5.16 -5.88 7.50
N GLY A 78 6.18 -5.21 6.95
CA GLY A 78 7.43 -4.95 7.67
C GLY A 78 7.18 -4.15 8.95
N LEU A 79 7.51 -4.75 10.10
CA LEU A 79 7.33 -4.10 11.40
C LEU A 79 8.40 -3.00 11.60
N PRO A 80 8.01 -1.78 12.00
CA PRO A 80 8.96 -0.73 12.36
C PRO A 80 9.91 -1.17 13.48
N SER A 81 11.20 -0.86 13.34
CA SER A 81 12.26 -1.29 14.26
C SER A 81 13.29 -0.19 14.47
N LYS A 82 13.72 -0.04 15.73
CA LYS A 82 14.79 0.90 16.12
C LYS A 82 16.15 0.51 15.53
N THR A 83 16.35 -0.77 15.22
CA THR A 83 17.63 -1.29 14.73
C THR A 83 17.70 -1.38 13.20
N ARG A 84 16.55 -1.28 12.49
CA ARG A 84 16.53 -1.22 11.03
C ARG A 84 16.77 0.22 10.57
N ILE A 85 18.04 0.57 10.40
CA ILE A 85 18.47 1.86 9.86
C ILE A 85 18.51 1.80 8.34
N LEU A 86 17.83 2.73 7.68
CA LEU A 86 17.77 2.81 6.23
C LEU A 86 19.11 3.27 5.64
N LYS A 87 19.51 2.63 4.54
CA LYS A 87 20.81 2.80 3.90
C LYS A 87 20.67 3.30 2.46
N LEU A 88 21.77 3.86 1.95
CA LEU A 88 21.86 4.19 0.53
C LEU A 88 21.69 2.90 -0.30
N GLY A 89 20.83 2.96 -1.31
CA GLY A 89 20.51 1.83 -2.19
C GLY A 89 19.32 0.98 -1.73
N ASP A 90 18.77 1.20 -0.53
CA ASP A 90 17.58 0.48 -0.08
C ASP A 90 16.36 0.83 -0.95
N ILE A 91 15.52 -0.17 -1.20
CA ILE A 91 14.15 0.02 -1.67
C ILE A 91 13.19 -0.14 -0.49
N VAL A 92 12.26 0.79 -0.34
CA VAL A 92 11.40 0.89 0.83
C VAL A 92 9.97 1.07 0.38
N THR A 93 9.11 0.12 0.72
CA THR A 93 7.65 0.23 0.57
C THR A 93 7.06 0.81 1.85
N LEU A 94 6.41 1.96 1.71
CA LEU A 94 5.58 2.55 2.75
C LEU A 94 4.14 2.20 2.45
N ASP A 95 3.55 1.39 3.31
CA ASP A 95 2.14 1.06 3.28
C ASP A 95 1.45 1.71 4.47
N ILE A 96 0.45 2.53 4.16
CA ILE A 96 -0.21 3.43 5.10
C ILE A 96 -1.71 3.19 5.00
N GLY A 97 -2.32 2.85 6.12
CA GLY A 97 -3.77 2.79 6.29
C GLY A 97 -4.23 3.75 7.37
N ILE A 98 -5.25 4.54 7.10
CA ILE A 98 -5.86 5.45 8.09
C ILE A 98 -7.35 5.18 8.23
N LYS A 99 -7.90 5.53 9.40
CA LYS A 99 -9.34 5.55 9.66
C LYS A 99 -9.81 6.98 9.90
N HIS A 100 -10.75 7.43 9.07
CA HIS A 100 -11.39 8.74 9.12
C HIS A 100 -12.90 8.60 9.21
N LYS A 101 -13.53 9.23 10.21
CA LYS A 101 -14.99 9.19 10.41
C LYS A 101 -15.60 7.78 10.32
N GLY A 102 -14.88 6.77 10.83
CA GLY A 102 -15.32 5.38 10.81
C GLY A 102 -14.93 4.55 9.57
N TYR A 103 -14.34 5.16 8.53
CA TYR A 103 -13.95 4.49 7.29
C TYR A 103 -12.44 4.43 7.13
N CYS A 104 -11.96 3.28 6.65
CA CYS A 104 -10.58 3.01 6.32
C CYS A 104 -10.29 3.36 4.86
N VAL A 105 -9.07 3.84 4.61
CA VAL A 105 -8.45 3.91 3.28
C VAL A 105 -6.98 3.56 3.42
N ASP A 106 -6.38 3.01 2.37
CA ASP A 106 -4.99 2.58 2.36
C ASP A 106 -4.30 2.84 1.02
N SER A 107 -2.96 2.85 1.06
CA SER A 107 -2.13 2.87 -0.14
C SER A 107 -0.70 2.47 0.20
N ALA A 108 -0.10 1.64 -0.66
CA ALA A 108 1.30 1.26 -0.58
C ALA A 108 2.10 1.81 -1.76
N TRP A 109 3.29 2.35 -1.48
CA TRP A 109 4.20 2.91 -2.49
C TRP A 109 5.65 2.57 -2.18
N THR A 110 6.40 2.17 -3.21
CA THR A 110 7.82 1.82 -3.11
C THR A 110 8.70 2.96 -3.60
N TYR A 111 9.77 3.24 -2.86
CA TYR A 111 10.75 4.28 -3.14
C TYR A 111 12.17 3.72 -3.04
N SER A 112 13.10 4.26 -3.84
CA SER A 112 14.53 3.96 -3.71
C SER A 112 15.26 5.08 -2.96
N LEU A 113 16.13 4.73 -2.02
CA LEU A 113 17.00 5.68 -1.34
C LEU A 113 18.29 5.92 -2.12
N GLY A 114 18.36 7.07 -2.79
CA GLY A 114 19.49 7.42 -3.65
C GLY A 114 19.53 6.59 -4.94
N SER A 115 20.73 6.31 -5.43
CA SER A 115 20.90 5.59 -6.70
C SER A 115 20.82 4.08 -6.51
N VAL A 116 19.94 3.44 -7.28
CA VAL A 116 19.84 1.98 -7.41
C VAL A 116 20.13 1.56 -8.85
N SER A 117 20.41 0.27 -9.07
CA SER A 117 20.70 -0.25 -10.41
C SER A 117 19.51 -0.06 -11.36
N ASN A 118 19.78 0.00 -12.67
CA ASN A 118 18.72 0.13 -13.68
C ASN A 118 17.71 -1.01 -13.61
N LYS A 119 18.15 -2.22 -13.25
CA LYS A 119 17.27 -3.37 -13.03
C LYS A 119 16.26 -3.11 -11.92
N ILE A 120 16.69 -2.52 -10.80
CA ILE A 120 15.80 -2.18 -9.68
C ILE A 120 14.88 -1.02 -10.03
N LYS A 121 15.38 0.04 -10.70
CA LYS A 121 14.53 1.13 -11.19
C LYS A 121 13.41 0.61 -12.09
N GLN A 122 13.77 -0.26 -13.05
CA GLN A 122 12.81 -0.86 -13.97
C GLN A 122 11.83 -1.78 -13.24
N PHE A 123 12.27 -2.54 -12.24
CA PHE A 123 11.38 -3.37 -11.42
C PHE A 123 10.32 -2.52 -10.69
N ILE A 124 10.72 -1.42 -10.04
CA ILE A 124 9.79 -0.51 -9.35
C ILE A 124 8.78 0.10 -10.34
N GLU A 125 9.27 0.62 -11.46
CA GLU A 125 8.41 1.24 -12.49
C GLU A 125 7.45 0.21 -13.12
N ASN A 126 7.90 -1.01 -13.36
CA ASN A 126 7.07 -2.08 -13.89
C ASN A 126 5.99 -2.54 -12.89
N THR A 127 6.33 -2.67 -11.60
CA THR A 127 5.34 -2.98 -10.54
C THR A 127 4.31 -1.87 -10.40
N LYS A 128 4.72 -0.60 -10.52
CA LYS A 128 3.78 0.52 -10.56
C LYS A 128 2.89 0.47 -11.81
N LYS A 129 3.46 0.14 -12.97
CA LYS A 129 2.70 0.01 -14.22
C LYS A 129 1.67 -1.12 -14.15
N SER A 130 2.00 -2.26 -13.54
CA SER A 130 1.05 -3.37 -13.39
C SER A 130 -0.15 -2.97 -12.51
N LEU A 131 0.07 -2.22 -11.42
CA LEU A 131 -0.99 -1.66 -10.60
C LEU A 131 -1.98 -0.82 -11.45
N PHE A 132 -1.46 0.10 -12.28
CA PHE A 132 -2.32 0.94 -13.12
C PHE A 132 -3.07 0.14 -14.19
N LEU A 133 -2.44 -0.87 -14.80
CA LEU A 133 -3.13 -1.77 -15.74
C LEU A 133 -4.29 -2.53 -15.07
N GLY A 134 -4.14 -2.92 -13.81
CA GLY A 134 -5.22 -3.49 -13.01
C GLY A 134 -6.34 -2.48 -12.75
N ILE A 135 -6.00 -1.25 -12.35
CA ILE A 135 -6.96 -0.16 -12.11
C ILE A 135 -7.78 0.16 -13.37
N GLU A 136 -7.19 0.12 -14.56
CA GLU A 136 -7.90 0.32 -15.83
C GLU A 136 -9.00 -0.72 -16.09
N GLN A 137 -8.97 -1.88 -15.42
CA GLN A 137 -10.02 -2.90 -15.51
C GLN A 137 -11.17 -2.67 -14.53
N VAL A 138 -11.09 -1.67 -13.64
CA VAL A 138 -12.14 -1.37 -12.65
C VAL A 138 -13.25 -0.55 -13.30
N LYS A 139 -14.23 -1.24 -13.90
CA LYS A 139 -15.40 -0.63 -14.58
C LYS A 139 -16.65 -1.51 -14.49
N PRO A 140 -17.87 -0.94 -14.58
CA PRO A 140 -19.10 -1.74 -14.63
C PRO A 140 -19.05 -2.81 -15.74
N GLY A 141 -19.48 -4.03 -15.41
CA GLY A 141 -19.48 -5.17 -16.32
C GLY A 141 -18.22 -6.04 -16.32
N ASN A 142 -17.08 -5.52 -15.82
CA ASN A 142 -15.87 -6.31 -15.64
C ASN A 142 -15.94 -7.21 -14.39
N LYS A 143 -15.13 -8.27 -14.38
CA LYS A 143 -14.94 -9.18 -13.23
C LYS A 143 -13.64 -8.86 -12.50
N ILE A 144 -13.56 -9.28 -11.23
CA ILE A 144 -12.33 -9.20 -10.43
C ILE A 144 -11.17 -9.92 -11.12
N SER A 145 -11.45 -11.06 -11.77
CA SER A 145 -10.45 -11.80 -12.52
C SER A 145 -9.85 -11.04 -13.70
N ASP A 146 -10.53 -10.01 -14.23
CA ASP A 146 -9.95 -9.17 -15.28
C ASP A 146 -8.84 -8.27 -14.72
N ILE A 147 -9.00 -7.77 -13.48
CA ILE A 147 -7.96 -7.02 -12.75
C ILE A 147 -6.75 -7.93 -12.52
N SER A 148 -6.99 -9.11 -11.94
CA SER A 148 -5.94 -10.08 -11.60
C SER A 148 -5.19 -10.57 -12.84
N ARG A 149 -5.91 -10.82 -13.95
CA ARG A 149 -5.33 -11.20 -15.24
C ARG A 149 -4.47 -10.09 -15.85
N ALA A 150 -4.90 -8.82 -15.76
CA ALA A 150 -4.11 -7.70 -16.27
C ALA A 150 -2.77 -7.55 -15.54
N ILE A 151 -2.80 -7.65 -14.20
CA ILE A 151 -1.59 -7.62 -13.36
C ILE A 151 -0.71 -8.83 -13.65
N GLY A 152 -1.30 -10.02 -13.61
CA GLY A 152 -0.58 -11.28 -13.75
C GLY A 152 0.11 -11.46 -15.10
N LYS A 153 -0.59 -11.15 -16.20
CA LYS A 153 0.01 -11.17 -17.55
C LYS A 153 1.18 -10.21 -17.68
N PHE A 154 1.09 -9.02 -17.08
CA PHE A 154 2.17 -8.05 -17.13
C PHE A 154 3.40 -8.52 -16.34
N GLY A 155 3.20 -9.05 -15.13
CA GLY A 155 4.27 -9.61 -14.30
C GLY A 155 4.98 -10.79 -15.00
N ASN A 156 4.21 -11.75 -15.50
CA ASN A 156 4.72 -12.93 -16.20
C ASN A 156 5.51 -12.55 -17.46
N LYS A 157 5.03 -11.56 -18.24
CA LYS A 157 5.75 -11.06 -19.44
C LYS A 157 7.16 -10.54 -19.11
N HIS A 158 7.38 -10.03 -17.90
CA HIS A 158 8.67 -9.50 -17.46
C HIS A 158 9.46 -10.50 -16.61
N ASN A 159 9.02 -11.76 -16.51
CA ASN A 159 9.62 -12.81 -15.69
C ASN A 159 9.73 -12.45 -14.21
N TYR A 160 8.76 -11.69 -13.68
CA TYR A 160 8.66 -11.44 -12.25
C TYR A 160 7.83 -12.53 -11.58
N GLY A 161 8.27 -12.95 -10.38
CA GLY A 161 7.44 -13.78 -9.51
C GLY A 161 6.27 -12.99 -8.96
N ILE A 162 5.09 -13.62 -8.88
CA ILE A 162 3.88 -13.04 -8.28
C ILE A 162 3.64 -13.74 -6.96
N ILE A 163 3.30 -12.96 -5.95
CA ILE A 163 3.08 -13.46 -4.59
C ILE A 163 1.62 -13.87 -4.48
N GLU A 164 1.40 -15.16 -4.22
CA GLU A 164 0.05 -15.77 -4.24
C GLU A 164 -0.59 -15.86 -2.85
N ILE A 165 0.21 -15.70 -1.79
CA ILE A 165 -0.26 -15.76 -0.39
C ILE A 165 -0.89 -14.44 0.09
N PHE A 166 -0.82 -13.37 -0.71
CA PHE A 166 -1.42 -12.08 -0.43
C PHE A 166 -2.30 -11.61 -1.59
N SER A 167 -3.34 -10.85 -1.26
CA SER A 167 -4.26 -10.28 -2.23
C SER A 167 -4.56 -8.82 -1.87
N GLY A 168 -5.08 -8.06 -2.82
CA GLY A 168 -5.89 -6.89 -2.51
C GLY A 168 -7.19 -7.31 -1.82
N HIS A 169 -7.93 -6.32 -1.34
CA HIS A 169 -9.18 -6.52 -0.61
C HIS A 169 -10.14 -5.34 -0.85
N GLY A 170 -11.42 -5.54 -0.56
CA GLY A 170 -12.33 -4.43 -0.32
C GLY A 170 -11.91 -3.67 0.93
N ILE A 171 -12.26 -2.38 0.98
CA ILE A 171 -11.98 -1.52 2.13
C ILE A 171 -13.17 -0.58 2.37
N GLY A 172 -13.44 -0.29 3.63
CA GLY A 172 -14.64 0.45 4.01
C GLY A 172 -14.69 0.71 5.51
N LYS A 173 -15.70 0.16 6.20
CA LYS A 173 -15.80 0.28 7.66
C LYS A 173 -14.75 -0.58 8.36
N LYS A 174 -14.35 -1.68 7.72
CA LYS A 174 -13.22 -2.53 8.12
C LYS A 174 -12.04 -2.28 7.20
N LEU A 175 -10.84 -2.56 7.74
CA LEU A 175 -9.60 -2.48 6.98
C LEU A 175 -9.61 -3.48 5.81
N HIS A 176 -9.95 -4.73 6.11
CA HIS A 176 -10.13 -5.78 5.10
C HIS A 176 -11.63 -6.16 5.01
N GLU A 177 -12.21 -5.98 3.83
CA GLU A 177 -13.56 -6.40 3.43
C GLU A 177 -13.48 -7.23 2.14
N GLU A 178 -14.56 -7.94 1.80
CA GLU A 178 -14.70 -8.50 0.46
C GLU A 178 -14.78 -7.36 -0.58
N PRO A 179 -14.28 -7.58 -1.81
CA PRO A 179 -13.75 -8.84 -2.31
C PRO A 179 -12.23 -8.95 -2.16
N TYR A 180 -11.72 -10.17 -2.08
CA TYR A 180 -10.29 -10.41 -2.31
C TYR A 180 -9.94 -10.30 -3.80
N ILE A 181 -8.82 -9.63 -4.08
CA ILE A 181 -8.34 -9.36 -5.45
C ILE A 181 -6.93 -9.92 -5.59
N PHE A 182 -6.78 -11.09 -6.21
CA PHE A 182 -5.46 -11.70 -6.40
C PHE A 182 -4.64 -10.94 -7.46
N ASN A 183 -3.31 -11.09 -7.41
CA ASN A 183 -2.39 -10.47 -8.38
C ASN A 183 -1.97 -11.41 -9.52
N PHE A 184 -2.45 -12.65 -9.53
CA PHE A 184 -2.19 -13.68 -10.53
C PHE A 184 -3.47 -14.06 -11.29
N ASP A 185 -3.34 -14.61 -12.49
CA ASP A 185 -4.49 -15.12 -13.25
C ASP A 185 -4.93 -16.46 -12.65
N PHE A 186 -6.16 -16.53 -12.14
CA PHE A 186 -6.72 -17.69 -11.44
C PHE A 186 -7.94 -18.29 -12.15
N VAL A 187 -8.26 -17.80 -13.36
CA VAL A 187 -9.43 -18.24 -14.15
C VAL A 187 -8.99 -18.94 -15.44
N SER A 188 -7.72 -19.36 -15.52
CA SER A 188 -7.18 -20.15 -16.64
C SER A 188 -7.64 -21.59 -16.59
#